data_AF-A0A091BNL2-F1
#
_entry.id   AF-A0A091BNL2-F1
#
_cell.length_a   1.000
_cell.length_b   1.000
_cell.length_c   1.000
_cell.angle_alpha   90.00
_cell.angle_beta   90.00
_cell.angle_gamma   90.00
#
_symmetry.space_group_name_H-M   'P 1'
#
loop_
_entity.id
_entity.type
_entity.pdbx_description
1 polymer ?
#
loop_
_entity_poly.entity_id
_entity_poly.type
_entity_poly.pdbx_seq_one_letter_code
_entity_poly.pdbx_strand_id
1 'polypeptide(L)'
;MILAMIFIGVAMVTSLELRPLLIDIHRPLGLLILLLALLRLRHRSRNPPPPLPDDLPRLQARIAGASHVALYALMVAMPLLGWAMSSAGGYPVPLAFGFTLPPLAPQDPALYSALRGAHGVLGYAFFALVLAHVAGALHHAWVRRDGVFEAMTGKR
;
A
#
# COMPACT_ATOMS: atom_id res chain seq x y z
N MET A 1 -7.81 6.00 1.67
CA MET A 1 -6.38 6.37 1.79
C MET A 1 -5.52 5.77 0.70
N ILE A 2 -5.41 4.44 0.56
CA ILE A 2 -4.55 3.80 -0.47
C ILE A 2 -4.92 4.25 -1.89
N LEU A 3 -6.21 4.24 -2.25
CA LEU A 3 -6.67 4.73 -3.56
C LEU A 3 -6.21 6.17 -3.82
N ALA A 4 -6.39 7.08 -2.85
CA ALA A 4 -5.91 8.46 -2.98
C ALA A 4 -4.39 8.53 -3.17
N MET A 5 -3.61 7.73 -2.42
CA MET A 5 -2.15 7.69 -2.53
C MET A 5 -1.66 7.21 -3.89
N ILE A 6 -2.37 6.29 -4.53
CA ILE A 6 -2.09 5.84 -5.89
C ILE A 6 -2.27 7.01 -6.88
N PHE A 7 -3.39 7.73 -6.81
CA PHE A 7 -3.61 8.89 -7.69
C PHE A 7 -2.64 10.04 -7.41
N ILE A 8 -2.29 10.29 -6.15
CA ILE A 8 -1.24 11.25 -5.78
C ILE A 8 0.10 10.84 -6.42
N GLY A 9 0.46 9.56 -6.35
CA GLY A 9 1.69 9.04 -6.96
C GLY A 9 1.74 9.23 -8.47
N VAL A 10 0.62 9.00 -9.17
CA VAL A 10 0.50 9.27 -10.61
C VAL A 10 0.59 10.77 -10.91
N ALA A 11 -0.13 11.61 -10.15
CA ALA A 11 -0.10 13.06 -10.35
C ALA A 11 1.30 13.67 -10.14
N MET A 12 2.08 13.13 -9.19
CA MET A 12 3.47 13.54 -8.94
C MET A 12 4.41 13.31 -10.13
N VAL A 13 4.09 12.35 -11.02
CA VAL A 13 4.92 12.07 -12.21
C VAL A 13 4.42 12.79 -13.46
N THR A 14 3.18 13.28 -13.47
CA THR A 14 2.58 13.95 -14.63
C THR A 14 2.52 15.47 -14.52
N SER A 15 2.62 16.06 -13.32
CA SER A 15 2.59 17.51 -13.10
C SER A 15 3.88 17.98 -12.43
N LEU A 16 4.61 18.92 -13.06
CA LEU A 16 5.77 19.56 -12.41
C LEU A 16 5.36 20.65 -11.42
N GLU A 17 4.26 21.33 -11.68
CA GLU A 17 3.73 22.43 -10.85
C GLU A 17 3.26 21.92 -9.48
N LEU A 18 2.46 20.85 -9.45
CA LEU A 18 1.89 20.32 -8.22
C LEU A 18 2.85 19.39 -7.46
N ARG A 19 3.94 18.94 -8.11
CA ARG A 19 4.84 17.93 -7.58
C ARG A 19 5.40 18.23 -6.19
N PRO A 20 5.88 19.45 -5.86
CA PRO A 20 6.41 19.74 -4.53
C PRO A 20 5.34 19.53 -3.44
N LEU A 21 4.16 20.12 -3.62
CA LEU A 21 3.03 19.96 -2.71
C LEU A 21 2.61 18.50 -2.55
N LEU A 22 2.51 17.77 -3.67
CA LEU A 22 2.11 16.37 -3.64
C LEU A 22 3.16 15.49 -2.93
N ILE A 23 4.46 15.79 -3.07
CA ILE A 23 5.51 15.10 -2.32
C ILE A 23 5.35 15.31 -0.81
N ASP A 24 5.09 16.56 -0.39
CA ASP A 24 4.94 16.92 1.01
C ASP A 24 3.73 16.24 1.67
N ILE A 25 2.70 15.92 0.89
CA ILE A 25 1.54 15.15 1.34
C ILE A 25 1.79 13.63 1.23
N HIS A 26 2.46 13.18 0.17
CA HIS A 26 2.69 11.76 -0.11
C HIS A 26 3.55 11.08 0.95
N ARG A 27 4.64 11.73 1.37
CA ARG A 27 5.57 11.18 2.39
C ARG A 27 4.87 10.86 3.72
N PRO A 28 4.20 11.81 4.41
CA PRO A 28 3.54 11.53 5.68
C PRO A 28 2.38 10.54 5.54
N LEU A 29 1.62 10.60 4.44
CA LEU A 29 0.55 9.62 4.20
C LEU A 29 1.10 8.20 3.98
N GLY A 30 2.25 8.05 3.33
CA GLY A 30 2.94 6.77 3.18
C GLY A 30 3.34 6.18 4.54
N LEU A 31 3.90 7.00 5.44
CA LEU A 31 4.24 6.59 6.80
C LEU A 31 2.99 6.24 7.63
N LEU A 32 1.90 6.98 7.47
CA LEU A 32 0.63 6.67 8.11
C LEU A 32 0.07 5.33 7.61
N ILE A 33 0.18 5.03 6.32
CA ILE A 33 -0.18 3.71 5.76
C ILE A 33 0.67 2.61 6.39
N LEU A 34 1.99 2.81 6.54
CA LEU A 34 2.85 1.84 7.21
C LEU A 34 2.37 1.55 8.64
N LEU A 35 2.13 2.60 9.43
CA LEU A 35 1.62 2.45 10.79
C LEU A 35 0.29 1.70 10.83
N LEU A 36 -0.68 2.10 10.00
CA LEU A 36 -2.00 1.46 9.93
C LEU A 36 -1.92 0.01 9.43
N ALA A 37 -1.01 -0.28 8.49
CA ALA A 37 -0.79 -1.64 8.00
C ALA A 37 -0.25 -2.56 9.11
N LEU A 38 0.71 -2.09 9.90
CA LEU A 38 1.25 -2.83 11.04
C LEU A 38 0.18 -3.06 12.13
N LEU A 39 -0.61 -2.02 12.45
CA LEU A 39 -1.73 -2.15 13.38
C LEU A 39 -2.77 -3.15 12.86
N ARG A 40 -3.10 -3.10 11.56
CA ARG A 40 -4.02 -4.02 10.91
C ARG A 40 -3.52 -5.46 10.94
N LEU A 41 -2.23 -5.70 10.68
CA LEU A 41 -1.61 -7.03 10.78
C LEU A 41 -1.69 -7.57 12.20
N ARG A 42 -1.37 -6.74 13.21
CA ARG A 42 -1.50 -7.10 14.63
C ARG A 42 -2.95 -7.39 15.02
N HIS A 43 -3.90 -6.63 14.51
CA HIS A 43 -5.32 -6.89 14.75
C HIS A 43 -5.75 -8.21 14.11
N ARG A 44 -5.35 -8.48 12.87
CA ARG A 44 -5.71 -9.69 12.13
C ARG A 44 -5.10 -10.96 12.71
N SER A 45 -3.90 -10.89 13.30
CA SER A 45 -3.32 -12.04 14.00
C SER A 45 -4.09 -12.44 15.27
N ARG A 46 -4.83 -11.49 15.85
CA ARG A 46 -5.69 -11.72 17.03
C ARG A 46 -7.15 -11.98 16.67
N ASN A 47 -7.58 -11.50 15.51
CA ASN A 47 -8.96 -11.57 15.02
C ASN A 47 -8.94 -12.13 13.59
N PRO A 48 -8.92 -13.46 13.43
CA PRO A 48 -8.92 -14.08 12.11
C PRO A 48 -10.21 -13.70 11.36
N PRO A 49 -10.14 -13.56 10.02
CA PRO A 49 -11.35 -13.30 9.23
C PRO A 49 -12.32 -14.49 9.33
N PRO A 50 -13.63 -14.26 9.09
CA PRO A 50 -14.56 -15.37 8.90
C PRO A 50 -14.11 -16.31 7.78
N PRO A 51 -14.52 -17.59 7.85
CA PRO A 51 -14.19 -18.56 6.81
C PRO A 51 -14.75 -18.15 5.45
N LEU A 52 -14.09 -18.59 4.38
CA LEU A 52 -14.60 -18.44 3.02
C LEU A 52 -15.81 -19.36 2.79
N PRO A 53 -16.72 -19.06 1.85
CA PRO A 53 -17.81 -19.95 1.49
C PRO A 53 -17.33 -21.35 1.09
N ASP A 54 -18.02 -22.40 1.53
CA ASP A 54 -17.63 -23.79 1.30
C ASP A 54 -17.68 -24.19 -0.19
N ASP A 55 -18.52 -23.52 -0.98
CA ASP A 55 -18.67 -23.73 -2.42
C ASP A 55 -17.66 -22.93 -3.26
N LEU A 56 -16.78 -22.14 -2.61
CA LEU A 56 -15.82 -21.30 -3.31
C LEU A 56 -14.76 -22.17 -4.02
N PRO A 57 -14.54 -21.99 -5.34
CA PRO A 57 -13.54 -22.78 -6.05
C PRO A 57 -12.15 -22.63 -5.42
N ARG A 58 -11.44 -23.75 -5.24
CA ARG A 58 -10.11 -23.79 -4.57
C ARG A 58 -9.12 -22.81 -5.18
N LEU A 59 -9.17 -22.59 -6.50
CA LEU A 59 -8.33 -21.61 -7.18
C LEU A 59 -8.67 -20.17 -6.77
N GLN A 60 -9.95 -19.81 -6.66
CA GLN A 60 -10.37 -18.49 -6.19
C GLN A 60 -9.94 -18.27 -4.73
N ALA A 61 -10.10 -19.28 -3.87
CA ALA A 61 -9.63 -19.22 -2.49
C ALA A 61 -8.10 -18.98 -2.39
N ARG A 62 -7.31 -19.68 -3.22
CA ARG A 62 -5.86 -19.48 -3.29
C ARG A 62 -5.47 -18.09 -3.79
N ILE A 63 -6.14 -17.59 -4.83
CA ILE A 63 -5.91 -16.23 -5.37
C ILE A 63 -6.31 -15.17 -4.33
N ALA A 64 -7.41 -15.37 -3.61
CA ALA A 64 -7.82 -14.49 -2.52
C ALA A 64 -6.78 -14.47 -1.38
N GLY A 65 -6.22 -15.63 -1.02
CA GLY A 65 -5.12 -15.72 -0.05
C GLY A 65 -3.85 -15.00 -0.53
N ALA A 66 -3.41 -15.30 -1.75
CA ALA A 66 -2.20 -14.73 -2.34
C ALA A 66 -2.31 -13.21 -2.51
N SER A 67 -3.45 -12.70 -2.98
CA SER A 67 -3.69 -11.26 -3.13
C SER A 67 -3.62 -10.53 -1.79
N HIS A 68 -4.19 -11.08 -0.72
CA HIS A 68 -4.06 -10.49 0.62
C HIS A 68 -2.61 -10.43 1.10
N VAL A 69 -1.85 -11.51 0.95
CA VAL A 69 -0.43 -11.54 1.34
C VAL A 69 0.36 -10.50 0.55
N ALA A 70 0.16 -10.44 -0.77
CA ALA A 70 0.82 -9.47 -1.63
C ALA A 70 0.45 -8.01 -1.30
N LEU A 71 -0.83 -7.74 -1.01
CA LEU A 71 -1.29 -6.41 -0.59
C LEU A 71 -0.62 -5.99 0.72
N TYR A 72 -0.57 -6.86 1.74
CA TYR A 72 0.11 -6.54 2.99
C TYR A 72 1.61 -6.32 2.80
N ALA A 73 2.26 -7.18 2.02
CA ALA A 73 3.69 -7.04 1.72
C ALA A 73 3.98 -5.70 1.06
N LEU A 74 3.20 -5.30 0.04
CA LEU A 74 3.39 -4.03 -0.66
C LEU A 74 2.99 -2.81 0.17
N MET A 75 1.95 -2.91 1.01
CA MET A 75 1.57 -1.84 1.95
C MET A 75 2.67 -1.52 2.97
N VAL A 76 3.53 -2.48 3.31
CA VAL A 76 4.67 -2.30 4.20
C VAL A 76 5.93 -1.93 3.42
N ALA A 77 6.23 -2.65 2.34
CA ALA A 77 7.46 -2.47 1.57
C ALA A 77 7.51 -1.10 0.87
N MET A 78 6.41 -0.63 0.26
CA MET A 78 6.38 0.64 -0.46
C MET A 78 6.79 1.85 0.40
N PRO A 79 6.21 2.08 1.60
CA PRO A 79 6.61 3.20 2.44
C PRO A 79 8.01 3.04 3.04
N LEU A 80 8.45 1.82 3.36
CA LEU A 80 9.85 1.58 3.78
C LEU A 80 10.84 1.90 2.65
N LEU A 81 10.51 1.49 1.43
CA LEU A 81 11.29 1.79 0.23
C LEU A 81 11.32 3.31 -0.05
N GLY A 82 10.18 4.00 0.10
CA GLY A 82 10.09 5.45 -0.02
C GLY A 82 10.93 6.19 1.04
N TRP A 83 10.94 5.69 2.28
CA TRP A 83 11.77 6.24 3.35
C TRP A 83 13.27 5.99 3.11
N ALA A 84 13.65 4.77 2.68
CA ALA A 84 15.03 4.48 2.27
C ALA A 84 15.45 5.38 1.09
N MET A 85 14.57 5.59 0.11
CA MET A 85 14.79 6.50 -1.02
C MET A 85 15.00 7.94 -0.53
N SER A 86 14.17 8.46 0.36
CA SER A 86 14.37 9.80 0.94
C SER A 86 15.69 9.91 1.70
N SER A 87 16.08 8.86 2.44
CA SER A 87 17.36 8.79 3.15
C SER A 87 18.55 8.86 2.18
N ALA A 88 18.53 8.02 1.13
CA ALA A 88 19.58 7.98 0.12
C ALA A 88 19.71 9.27 -0.69
N GLY A 89 18.59 9.99 -0.88
CA GLY A 89 18.56 11.29 -1.55
C GLY A 89 18.98 12.47 -0.66
N GLY A 90 19.23 12.24 0.63
CA GLY A 90 19.53 13.34 1.58
C GLY A 90 18.33 14.25 1.81
N TYR A 91 17.11 13.71 1.78
CA TYR A 91 15.87 14.44 2.04
C TYR A 91 15.32 14.09 3.43
N PRO A 92 15.57 14.91 4.46
CA PRO A 92 15.01 14.69 5.79
C PRO A 92 13.49 14.63 5.73
N VAL A 93 12.90 13.70 6.49
CA VAL A 93 11.46 13.59 6.62
C VAL A 93 11.08 14.07 8.03
N PRO A 94 10.59 15.32 8.17
CA PRO A 94 10.18 15.82 9.47
C PRO A 94 8.93 15.10 9.97
N LEU A 95 8.90 14.87 11.27
CA LEU A 95 7.76 14.43 12.05
C LEU A 95 7.22 15.60 12.89
N ALA A 96 6.10 15.38 13.57
CA ALA A 96 5.57 16.34 14.53
C ALA A 96 6.59 16.64 15.64
N PHE A 97 6.47 17.82 16.26
CA PHE A 97 7.27 18.25 17.42
C PHE A 97 8.79 18.37 17.17
N GLY A 98 9.20 18.59 15.91
CA GLY A 98 10.60 18.86 15.56
C GLY A 98 11.48 17.62 15.43
N PHE A 99 10.91 16.42 15.53
CA PHE A 99 11.64 15.18 15.26
C PHE A 99 11.83 14.99 13.75
N THR A 100 12.93 14.36 13.34
CA THR A 100 13.12 13.88 11.97
C THR A 100 13.27 12.36 12.01
N LEU A 101 12.71 11.67 11.02
CA LEU A 101 12.90 10.23 10.92
C LEU A 101 14.39 9.89 10.78
N PRO A 102 14.88 8.86 11.48
CA PRO A 102 16.24 8.40 11.29
C PRO A 102 16.42 7.88 9.85
N PRO A 103 17.59 8.08 9.22
CA PRO A 103 17.84 7.56 7.89
C PRO A 103 17.87 6.01 7.92
N LEU A 104 17.23 5.37 6.94
CA LEU A 104 17.29 3.91 6.74
C LEU A 104 18.46 3.48 5.84
N ALA A 105 19.04 4.43 5.12
CA ALA A 105 20.10 4.21 4.13
C ALA A 105 21.06 5.39 4.12
N PRO A 106 22.36 5.17 3.80
CA PRO A 106 23.31 6.26 3.61
C PRO A 106 22.94 7.09 2.39
N GLN A 107 23.36 8.36 2.38
CA GLN A 107 23.23 9.22 1.21
C GLN A 107 24.12 8.71 0.08
N ASP A 108 23.50 8.30 -1.02
CA ASP A 108 24.16 7.76 -2.20
C ASP A 108 23.25 7.97 -3.43
N PRO A 109 23.68 8.78 -4.43
CA PRO A 109 22.90 9.02 -5.64
C PRO A 109 22.58 7.76 -6.45
N ALA A 110 23.47 6.77 -6.48
CA ALA A 110 23.25 5.52 -7.19
C ALA A 110 22.16 4.70 -6.49
N LEU A 111 22.23 4.61 -5.16
CA LEU A 111 21.20 3.97 -4.34
C LEU A 111 19.86 4.69 -4.47
N TYR A 112 19.84 6.03 -4.42
CA TYR A 112 18.63 6.82 -4.63
C TYR A 112 17.97 6.51 -5.97
N SER A 113 18.76 6.47 -7.05
CA SER A 113 18.26 6.15 -8.39
C SER A 113 17.64 4.76 -8.45
N ALA A 114 18.33 3.75 -7.90
CA ALA A 114 17.84 2.38 -7.85
C ALA A 114 16.53 2.27 -7.04
N LEU A 115 16.47 2.88 -5.85
CA LEU A 115 15.29 2.88 -4.99
C LEU A 115 14.11 3.61 -5.64
N ARG A 116 14.36 4.72 -6.34
CA ARG A 116 13.34 5.45 -7.09
C ARG A 116 12.76 4.61 -8.23
N GLY A 117 13.62 3.91 -8.97
CA GLY A 117 13.19 2.98 -10.01
C GLY A 117 12.34 1.85 -9.45
N ALA A 118 12.81 1.20 -8.38
CA ALA A 118 12.07 0.14 -7.70
C ALA A 118 10.72 0.62 -7.15
N HIS A 119 10.67 1.81 -6.55
CA HIS A 119 9.44 2.38 -6.01
C HIS A 119 8.43 2.68 -7.12
N GLY A 120 8.87 3.14 -8.29
CA GLY A 120 8.02 3.32 -9.46
C GLY A 120 7.41 1.99 -9.95
N VAL A 121 8.25 0.98 -10.18
CA VAL A 121 7.81 -0.34 -10.68
C VAL A 121 6.85 -1.02 -9.69
N LEU A 122 7.21 -1.05 -8.41
CA LEU A 122 6.37 -1.63 -7.36
C LEU A 122 5.09 -0.81 -7.15
N GLY A 123 5.12 0.50 -7.37
CA GLY A 123 3.93 1.36 -7.38
C GLY A 123 2.92 0.95 -8.44
N TYR A 124 3.37 0.71 -9.69
CA TYR A 124 2.49 0.21 -10.75
C TYR A 124 1.98 -1.20 -10.48
N ALA A 125 2.85 -2.10 -9.97
CA ALA A 125 2.44 -3.44 -9.58
C ALA A 125 1.38 -3.41 -8.46
N PHE A 126 1.57 -2.55 -7.46
CA PHE A 126 0.61 -2.36 -6.37
C PHE A 126 -0.71 -1.78 -6.87
N PHE A 127 -0.68 -0.82 -7.81
CA PHE A 127 -1.88 -0.30 -8.45
C PHE A 127 -2.68 -1.40 -9.16
N ALA A 128 -2.03 -2.20 -10.01
CA ALA A 128 -2.67 -3.31 -10.71
C ALA A 128 -3.27 -4.34 -9.73
N LEU A 129 -2.54 -4.67 -8.65
CA LEU A 129 -3.03 -5.58 -7.62
C LEU A 129 -4.25 -5.02 -6.88
N VAL A 130 -4.27 -3.73 -6.54
CA VAL A 130 -5.42 -3.08 -5.91
C VAL A 130 -6.63 -3.11 -6.83
N LEU A 131 -6.46 -2.82 -8.12
CA LEU A 131 -7.54 -2.92 -9.10
C LEU A 131 -8.09 -4.35 -9.22
N ALA A 132 -7.21 -5.33 -9.34
CA ALA A 132 -7.61 -6.75 -9.39
C ALA A 132 -8.36 -7.18 -8.12
N HIS A 133 -7.89 -6.76 -6.95
CA HIS A 133 -8.54 -7.04 -5.67
C HIS A 133 -9.93 -6.40 -5.57
N VAL A 134 -10.06 -5.12 -5.95
CA VAL A 134 -11.36 -4.43 -5.97
C VAL A 134 -12.31 -5.10 -6.96
N ALA A 135 -11.84 -5.46 -8.15
CA ALA A 135 -12.64 -6.17 -9.14
C ALA A 135 -13.14 -7.53 -8.60
N GLY A 136 -12.27 -8.28 -7.92
CA GLY A 136 -12.65 -9.52 -7.24
C GLY A 136 -13.72 -9.30 -6.18
N ALA A 137 -13.53 -8.31 -5.30
CA ALA A 137 -14.51 -7.96 -4.27
C ALA A 137 -15.88 -7.57 -4.87
N LEU A 138 -15.90 -6.81 -5.97
CA LEU A 138 -17.13 -6.43 -6.67
C LEU A 138 -17.79 -7.62 -7.40
N HIS A 139 -17.00 -8.53 -7.95
CA HIS A 139 -17.51 -9.78 -8.49
C HIS A 139 -18.22 -10.61 -7.40
N HIS A 140 -17.64 -10.69 -6.19
CA HIS A 140 -18.31 -11.31 -5.04
C HIS A 140 -19.58 -10.54 -4.62
N ALA A 141 -19.57 -9.22 -4.65
CA ALA A 141 -20.72 -8.39 -4.26
C ALA A 141 -21.91 -8.49 -5.22
N TRP A 142 -21.66 -8.49 -6.53
CA TRP A 142 -22.71 -8.30 -7.55
C TRP A 142 -23.04 -9.56 -8.34
N VAL A 143 -22.07 -10.46 -8.51
CA VAL A 143 -22.24 -11.69 -9.30
C VAL A 143 -22.47 -12.88 -8.37
N ARG A 144 -21.51 -13.20 -7.49
CA ARG A 144 -21.65 -14.37 -6.60
C ARG A 144 -22.63 -14.15 -5.46
N ARG A 145 -22.68 -12.93 -4.90
CA ARG A 145 -23.49 -12.57 -3.74
C ARG A 145 -23.35 -13.55 -2.57
N ASP A 146 -22.10 -13.94 -2.30
CA ASP A 146 -21.74 -15.04 -1.40
C ASP A 146 -21.28 -14.57 0.00
N GLY A 147 -21.53 -13.30 0.35
CA GLY A 147 -21.19 -12.74 1.67
C GLY A 147 -19.73 -12.33 1.84
N VAL A 148 -18.85 -12.59 0.86
CA VAL A 148 -17.42 -12.24 0.95
C VAL A 148 -17.22 -10.72 1.00
N PHE A 149 -18.01 -9.95 0.24
CA PHE A 149 -17.93 -8.49 0.24
C PHE A 149 -18.45 -7.89 1.56
N GLU A 150 -19.55 -8.42 2.07
CA GLU A 150 -20.19 -8.05 3.34
C GLU A 150 -19.21 -8.27 4.50
N ALA A 151 -18.49 -9.39 4.50
CA ALA A 151 -17.43 -9.69 5.46
C ALA A 151 -16.27 -8.68 5.44
N MET A 152 -16.04 -7.98 4.32
CA MET A 152 -15.04 -6.92 4.21
C MET A 152 -15.55 -5.54 4.64
N THR A 153 -16.85 -5.27 4.48
CA THR A 153 -17.45 -3.95 4.76
C THR A 153 -18.01 -3.81 6.16
N GLY A 154 -17.99 -4.89 6.96
CA GLY A 154 -18.44 -4.88 8.35
C GLY A 154 -19.95 -4.94 8.52
N LYS A 155 -20.71 -5.16 7.44
CA LYS A 155 -22.12 -5.51 7.50
C LYS A 155 -22.20 -7.03 7.66
N ARG A 156 -22.44 -7.51 8.87
CA ARG A 156 -22.92 -8.88 9.10
C ARG A 156 -24.41 -8.81 9.35
#